data_AF-A0A098G576-F1
#
_entry.id   AF-A0A098G576-F1
#
_cell.length_a   1.000
_cell.length_b   1.000
_cell.length_c   1.000
_cell.angle_alpha   90.00
_cell.angle_beta   90.00
_cell.angle_gamma   90.00
#
_symmetry.space_group_name_H-M   'P 1'
#
loop_
_entity.id
_entity.type
_entity.pdbx_description
1 polymer ?
#
loop_
_entity_poly.entity_id
_entity_poly.type
_entity_poly.pdbx_seq_one_letter_code
_entity_poly.pdbx_strand_id
1 'polypeptide(L)'
;MAIIHSFYDLLMISNFEFFVQKSIRYGFLSKIKAQVVTLEDSINACHPEWTALIKIALQHMQPNYLKKLSEDKDWLPGLHYLLAAFSLPLSQTHYILLGESPYPRNASANGYAFWDNAVGELWSPKGLSTAVNKATSLRNFIKMLLVARGDLQADVTQPAIARLDKSTLIHSAKQLFVKMMGQGILLLNASLVYSKGNVPYHARCWKPFMSSLFDQLMLIKPSIQLILLGNVAKQVPLNKLKVGLVAEHPYNVSFITNKRVIAFFKPMDLLAYEKY
;
A
#
# COMPACT_ATOMS: atom_id res chain seq x y z
N MET A 1 33.41 -24.98 61.24
CA MET A 1 32.72 -23.68 61.45
C MET A 1 32.40 -23.12 60.06
N ALA A 2 31.63 -23.83 59.24
CA ALA A 2 30.19 -24.13 59.38
C ALA A 2 29.36 -22.84 59.30
N ILE A 3 28.95 -22.48 58.08
CA ILE A 3 27.54 -22.59 57.62
C ILE A 3 26.70 -21.40 58.11
N ILE A 4 26.86 -20.23 57.48
CA ILE A 4 25.79 -19.20 57.41
C ILE A 4 25.82 -18.50 56.04
N HIS A 5 26.06 -19.22 54.93
CA HIS A 5 25.89 -18.64 53.58
C HIS A 5 25.09 -19.55 52.63
N SER A 6 24.41 -20.60 53.14
CA SER A 6 23.71 -21.58 52.29
C SER A 6 22.20 -21.67 52.50
N PHE A 7 21.59 -20.86 53.37
CA PHE A 7 20.15 -20.96 53.65
C PHE A 7 19.25 -20.08 52.77
N TYR A 8 19.75 -18.98 52.21
CA TYR A 8 18.96 -18.12 51.33
C TYR A 8 18.88 -18.67 49.89
N ASP A 9 19.92 -19.32 49.39
CA ASP A 9 19.93 -19.87 48.03
C ASP A 9 19.11 -21.17 47.91
N LEU A 10 19.02 -21.99 48.97
CA LEU A 10 18.18 -23.20 48.94
C LEU A 10 16.67 -22.90 49.02
N LEU A 11 16.27 -21.77 49.62
CA LEU A 11 14.86 -21.36 49.75
C LEU A 11 14.31 -20.68 48.48
N MET A 12 15.19 -20.15 47.62
CA MET A 12 14.80 -19.60 46.32
C MET A 12 14.73 -20.66 45.22
N ILE A 13 15.58 -21.70 45.28
CA ILE A 13 15.57 -22.79 44.29
C ILE A 13 14.36 -23.72 44.50
N SER A 14 13.97 -24.00 45.75
CA SER A 14 12.81 -24.85 46.04
C SER A 14 11.47 -24.23 45.64
N ASN A 15 11.35 -22.90 45.69
CA ASN A 15 10.17 -22.18 45.22
C ASN A 15 10.10 -22.07 43.69
N PHE A 16 11.24 -22.06 43.00
CA PHE A 16 11.27 -22.01 41.53
C PHE A 16 10.94 -23.36 40.90
N GLU A 17 11.48 -24.47 41.44
CA GLU A 17 11.11 -25.81 40.97
C GLU A 17 9.65 -26.16 41.30
N PHE A 18 9.12 -25.71 42.43
CA PHE A 18 7.70 -25.88 42.76
C PHE A 18 6.78 -25.08 41.81
N PHE A 19 7.20 -23.88 41.38
CA PHE A 19 6.43 -23.06 40.44
C PHE A 19 6.48 -23.60 39.00
N VAL A 20 7.63 -24.15 38.58
CA VAL A 20 7.82 -24.78 37.27
C VAL A 20 7.06 -26.11 37.19
N GLN A 21 7.09 -26.95 38.25
CA GLN A 21 6.31 -28.19 38.25
C GLN A 21 4.79 -27.97 38.34
N LYS A 22 4.32 -26.90 39.00
CA LYS A 22 2.87 -26.59 39.07
C LYS A 22 2.35 -25.95 37.78
N SER A 23 3.18 -25.20 37.05
CA SER A 23 2.82 -24.62 35.75
C SER A 23 2.78 -25.65 34.61
N ILE A 24 3.52 -26.76 34.75
CA ILE A 24 3.43 -27.90 33.81
C ILE A 24 2.19 -28.77 34.07
N ARG A 25 1.58 -28.70 35.27
CA ARG A 25 0.45 -29.55 35.66
C ARG A 25 -0.94 -28.93 35.49
N TYR A 26 -1.04 -27.67 35.07
CA TYR A 26 -2.31 -27.01 34.75
C TYR A 26 -2.21 -26.26 33.40
N GLY A 27 -2.23 -27.02 32.30
CA GLY A 27 -3.02 -26.68 31.12
C GLY A 27 -2.90 -25.31 30.44
N PHE A 28 -1.79 -24.57 30.58
CA PHE A 28 -1.61 -23.25 29.95
C PHE A 28 -0.48 -23.21 28.90
N LEU A 29 -0.32 -24.30 28.16
CA LEU A 29 0.43 -24.34 26.90
C LEU A 29 -0.46 -24.83 25.75
N SER A 30 -1.74 -24.45 25.76
CA SER A 30 -2.60 -24.60 24.59
C SER A 30 -2.49 -23.36 23.69
N LYS A 31 -1.70 -23.52 22.62
CA LYS A 31 -1.86 -22.86 21.31
C LYS A 31 -1.72 -21.33 21.26
N ILE A 32 -0.48 -20.85 21.15
CA ILE A 32 -0.19 -19.82 20.14
C ILE A 32 0.23 -20.57 18.88
N LYS A 33 -0.73 -21.20 18.19
CA LYS A 33 -0.51 -21.51 16.77
C LYS A 33 -0.61 -20.16 16.07
N ALA A 34 0.49 -19.67 15.51
CA ALA A 34 0.43 -18.53 14.59
C ALA A 34 -0.68 -18.81 13.58
N GLN A 35 -1.72 -17.98 13.59
CA GLN A 35 -2.87 -18.16 12.71
C GLN A 35 -2.35 -18.07 11.27
N VAL A 36 -2.51 -19.15 10.50
CA VAL A 36 -2.10 -19.17 9.10
C VAL A 36 -3.10 -18.30 8.36
N VAL A 37 -2.66 -17.13 7.91
CA VAL A 37 -3.46 -16.24 7.07
C VAL A 37 -3.76 -16.95 5.75
N THR A 38 -5.02 -16.96 5.35
CA THR A 38 -5.52 -17.57 4.11
C THR A 38 -5.95 -16.50 3.10
N LEU A 39 -6.20 -16.91 1.86
CA LEU A 39 -6.79 -16.03 0.86
C LEU A 39 -8.21 -15.57 1.27
N GLU A 40 -8.97 -16.40 1.97
CA GLU A 40 -10.30 -16.00 2.48
C GLU A 40 -10.16 -14.90 3.54
N ASP A 41 -9.14 -14.95 4.39
CA ASP A 41 -8.84 -13.87 5.34
C ASP A 41 -8.52 -12.55 4.61
N SER A 42 -7.77 -12.60 3.50
CA SER A 42 -7.51 -11.43 2.65
C SER A 42 -8.79 -10.85 2.06
N ILE A 43 -9.74 -11.70 1.65
CA ILE A 43 -11.04 -11.25 1.11
C ILE A 43 -11.89 -10.63 2.22
N ASN A 44 -11.90 -11.24 3.41
CA ASN A 44 -12.66 -10.75 4.57
C ASN A 44 -12.11 -9.42 5.11
N ALA A 45 -10.83 -9.11 4.85
CA ALA A 45 -10.23 -7.82 5.19
C ALA A 45 -10.58 -6.69 4.19
N CYS A 46 -11.17 -7.02 3.03
CA CYS A 46 -11.63 -6.02 2.06
C CYS A 46 -12.93 -5.35 2.54
N HIS A 47 -13.27 -4.20 1.96
CA HIS A 47 -14.60 -3.62 2.17
C HIS A 47 -15.67 -4.56 1.57
N PRO A 48 -16.80 -4.83 2.25
CA PRO A 48 -17.79 -5.82 1.82
C PRO A 48 -18.36 -5.62 0.41
N GLU A 49 -18.42 -4.37 -0.06
CA GLU A 49 -18.88 -4.04 -1.42
C GLU A 49 -18.01 -4.66 -2.53
N TRP A 50 -16.77 -5.04 -2.24
CA TRP A 50 -15.87 -5.69 -3.20
C TRP A 50 -15.93 -7.21 -3.17
N THR A 51 -16.46 -7.82 -2.10
CA THR A 51 -16.33 -9.26 -1.84
C THR A 51 -16.83 -10.11 -3.02
N ALA A 52 -18.00 -9.78 -3.56
CA ALA A 52 -18.54 -10.51 -4.71
C ALA A 52 -17.65 -10.38 -5.95
N LEU A 53 -17.19 -9.16 -6.26
CA LEU A 53 -16.37 -8.88 -7.44
C LEU A 53 -15.01 -9.59 -7.36
N ILE A 54 -14.39 -9.55 -6.20
CA ILE A 54 -13.10 -10.20 -5.93
C ILE A 54 -13.24 -11.72 -6.05
N LYS A 55 -14.27 -12.32 -5.44
CA LYS A 55 -14.50 -13.77 -5.52
C LYS A 55 -14.67 -14.23 -6.97
N ILE A 56 -15.47 -13.51 -7.76
CA ILE A 56 -15.63 -13.80 -9.20
C ILE A 56 -14.30 -13.62 -9.94
N ALA A 57 -13.58 -12.52 -9.72
CA ALA A 57 -12.31 -12.27 -10.41
C ALA A 57 -11.24 -13.31 -10.09
N LEU A 58 -11.17 -13.81 -8.85
CA LEU A 58 -10.26 -14.88 -8.44
C LEU A 58 -10.57 -16.21 -9.12
N GLN A 59 -11.85 -16.52 -9.41
CA GLN A 59 -12.25 -17.75 -10.12
C GLN A 59 -11.69 -17.82 -11.55
N HIS A 60 -11.37 -16.67 -12.17
CA HIS A 60 -10.74 -16.63 -13.49
C HIS A 60 -9.22 -16.86 -13.46
N MET A 61 -8.60 -16.88 -12.28
CA MET A 61 -7.17 -17.15 -12.15
C MET A 61 -6.88 -18.65 -12.19
N GLN A 62 -5.63 -18.99 -12.51
CA GLN A 62 -5.18 -20.39 -12.51
C GLN A 62 -5.17 -20.95 -11.08
N PRO A 63 -5.90 -22.06 -10.79
CA PRO A 63 -6.02 -22.59 -9.43
C PRO A 63 -4.67 -22.99 -8.80
N ASN A 64 -3.74 -23.52 -9.61
CA ASN A 64 -2.39 -23.88 -9.16
C ASN A 64 -1.58 -22.65 -8.71
N TYR A 65 -1.79 -21.50 -9.33
CA TYR A 65 -1.14 -20.25 -8.93
C TYR A 65 -1.69 -19.72 -7.60
N LEU A 66 -3.03 -19.75 -7.42
CA LEU A 66 -3.65 -19.37 -6.14
C LEU A 66 -3.21 -20.29 -5.00
N LYS A 67 -3.14 -21.59 -5.26
CA LYS A 67 -2.58 -22.58 -4.32
C LYS A 67 -1.13 -22.24 -3.98
N LYS A 68 -0.29 -21.97 -4.99
CA LYS A 68 1.10 -21.56 -4.77
C LYS A 68 1.21 -20.31 -3.90
N LEU A 69 0.39 -19.28 -4.11
CA LEU A 69 0.39 -18.09 -3.27
C LEU A 69 0.00 -18.37 -1.81
N SER A 70 -0.77 -19.42 -1.56
CA SER A 70 -1.19 -19.83 -0.22
C SER A 70 -0.13 -20.66 0.51
N GLU A 71 0.70 -21.39 -0.24
CA GLU A 71 1.75 -22.28 0.29
C GLU A 71 3.12 -21.57 0.39
N ASP A 72 3.43 -20.71 -0.57
CA ASP A 72 4.68 -19.95 -0.66
C ASP A 72 4.58 -18.65 0.12
N LYS A 73 5.68 -18.26 0.78
CA LYS A 73 5.82 -17.01 1.53
C LYS A 73 6.90 -16.09 0.96
N ASP A 74 7.64 -16.52 -0.06
CA ASP A 74 8.72 -15.74 -0.68
C ASP A 74 8.19 -14.81 -1.78
N TRP A 75 7.22 -14.00 -1.41
CA TRP A 75 6.62 -12.99 -2.27
C TRP A 75 6.05 -11.83 -1.45
N LEU A 76 6.04 -10.65 -2.06
CA LEU A 76 5.55 -9.41 -1.46
C LEU A 76 4.18 -9.04 -2.03
N PRO A 77 3.28 -8.45 -1.23
CA PRO A 77 3.46 -8.06 0.19
C PRO A 77 3.08 -9.16 1.20
N GLY A 78 2.77 -10.37 0.73
CA GLY A 78 2.17 -11.44 1.54
C GLY A 78 0.64 -11.35 1.61
N LEU A 79 -0.01 -12.44 2.05
CA LEU A 79 -1.46 -12.60 2.01
C LEU A 79 -2.23 -11.50 2.76
N HIS A 80 -1.73 -11.07 3.92
CA HIS A 80 -2.40 -10.03 4.72
C HIS A 80 -2.64 -8.75 3.90
N TYR A 81 -1.69 -8.37 3.06
CA TYR A 81 -1.74 -7.12 2.30
C TYR A 81 -2.12 -7.32 0.84
N LEU A 82 -2.37 -8.56 0.39
CA LEU A 82 -2.59 -8.88 -1.01
C LEU A 82 -3.72 -8.06 -1.65
N LEU A 83 -4.80 -7.86 -0.90
CA LEU A 83 -6.00 -7.15 -1.34
C LEU A 83 -6.21 -5.81 -0.62
N ALA A 84 -5.17 -5.25 0.00
CA ALA A 84 -5.29 -4.09 0.88
C ALA A 84 -5.92 -2.86 0.20
N ALA A 85 -5.68 -2.65 -1.10
CA ALA A 85 -6.28 -1.58 -1.89
C ALA A 85 -7.82 -1.57 -1.80
N PHE A 86 -8.46 -2.75 -1.73
CA PHE A 86 -9.91 -2.91 -1.66
C PHE A 86 -10.53 -2.60 -0.29
N SER A 87 -9.76 -1.99 0.62
CA SER A 87 -10.28 -1.36 1.83
C SER A 87 -11.07 -0.08 1.55
N LEU A 88 -10.83 0.58 0.41
CA LEU A 88 -11.66 1.70 -0.05
C LEU A 88 -13.03 1.17 -0.53
N PRO A 89 -14.18 1.68 -0.06
CA PRO A 89 -15.48 1.24 -0.56
C PRO A 89 -15.65 1.45 -2.07
N LEU A 90 -16.33 0.51 -2.74
CA LEU A 90 -16.63 0.62 -4.18
C LEU A 90 -17.52 1.84 -4.46
N SER A 91 -18.46 2.13 -3.57
CA SER A 91 -19.34 3.30 -3.59
C SER A 91 -18.56 4.61 -3.61
N GLN A 92 -17.46 4.69 -2.87
CA GLN A 92 -16.56 5.86 -2.80
C GLN A 92 -15.49 5.89 -3.90
N THR A 93 -15.31 4.80 -4.64
CA THR A 93 -14.26 4.72 -5.67
C THR A 93 -14.66 5.50 -6.92
N HIS A 94 -13.92 6.56 -7.24
CA HIS A 94 -14.10 7.36 -8.46
C HIS A 94 -13.00 7.08 -9.49
N TYR A 95 -11.80 6.78 -9.01
CA TYR A 95 -10.62 6.58 -9.83
C TYR A 95 -9.90 5.29 -9.44
N ILE A 96 -9.24 4.65 -10.41
CA ILE A 96 -8.25 3.59 -10.15
C ILE A 96 -6.90 4.06 -10.68
N LEU A 97 -5.96 4.31 -9.76
CA LEU A 97 -4.56 4.54 -10.11
C LEU A 97 -3.86 3.19 -10.24
N LEU A 98 -3.44 2.87 -11.46
CA LEU A 98 -2.80 1.60 -11.74
C LEU A 98 -1.27 1.68 -11.61
N GLY A 99 -0.74 0.90 -10.67
CA GLY A 99 0.68 0.56 -10.58
C GLY A 99 1.01 -0.72 -11.35
N GLU A 100 2.30 -1.01 -11.52
CA GLU A 100 2.75 -2.25 -12.19
C GLU A 100 2.71 -3.45 -11.23
N SER A 101 3.47 -3.37 -10.14
CA SER A 101 3.60 -4.41 -9.11
C SER A 101 4.04 -3.81 -7.77
N PRO A 102 3.94 -4.54 -6.64
CA PRO A 102 4.42 -4.07 -5.35
C PRO A 102 5.92 -3.71 -5.36
N TYR A 103 6.34 -2.83 -4.46
CA TYR A 103 7.75 -2.49 -4.29
C TYR A 103 8.59 -3.73 -3.96
N PRO A 104 9.86 -3.80 -4.42
CA PRO A 104 10.71 -4.98 -4.25
C PRO A 104 11.33 -5.12 -2.84
N ARG A 105 10.74 -4.48 -1.83
CA ARG A 105 11.25 -4.43 -0.44
C ARG A 105 10.12 -4.67 0.54
N ASN A 106 10.35 -5.55 1.51
CA ASN A 106 9.41 -5.84 2.60
C ASN A 106 8.89 -4.57 3.30
N ALA A 107 9.79 -3.65 3.66
CA ALA A 107 9.40 -2.42 4.34
C ALA A 107 8.52 -1.47 3.49
N SER A 108 8.53 -1.64 2.16
CA SER A 108 7.82 -0.76 1.22
C SER A 108 6.51 -1.35 0.72
N ALA A 109 6.42 -2.67 0.54
CA ALA A 109 5.27 -3.34 -0.05
C ALA A 109 4.15 -3.53 0.98
N ASN A 110 3.08 -2.74 0.86
CA ASN A 110 1.93 -2.74 1.78
C ASN A 110 0.59 -3.04 1.10
N GLY A 111 0.60 -3.48 -0.17
CA GLY A 111 -0.62 -3.83 -0.92
C GLY A 111 -1.28 -2.68 -1.68
N TYR A 112 -0.74 -1.46 -1.61
CA TYR A 112 -1.24 -0.30 -2.34
C TYR A 112 -0.26 0.09 -3.45
N ALA A 113 -0.77 0.43 -4.63
CA ALA A 113 0.04 1.00 -5.70
C ALA A 113 0.60 2.36 -5.27
N PHE A 114 1.81 2.67 -5.70
CA PHE A 114 2.49 3.97 -5.50
C PHE A 114 2.82 4.36 -4.04
N TRP A 115 2.24 3.68 -3.04
CA TRP A 115 2.52 3.91 -1.63
C TRP A 115 3.75 3.13 -1.16
N ASP A 116 4.90 3.80 -1.10
CA ASP A 116 6.09 3.25 -0.45
C ASP A 116 5.96 3.36 1.07
N ASN A 117 5.65 2.24 1.72
CA ASN A 117 5.43 2.18 3.17
C ASN A 117 6.67 2.52 4.01
N ALA A 118 7.87 2.50 3.42
CA ALA A 118 9.10 2.89 4.10
C ALA A 118 9.27 4.41 4.20
N VAL A 119 8.42 5.20 3.51
CA VAL A 119 8.42 6.66 3.60
C VAL A 119 7.49 7.10 4.73
N GLY A 120 8.08 7.69 5.78
CA GLY A 120 7.34 8.30 6.89
C GLY A 120 7.03 9.78 6.62
N GLU A 121 7.76 10.66 7.32
CA GLU A 121 7.60 12.11 7.21
C GLU A 121 7.92 12.63 5.80
N LEU A 122 7.11 13.58 5.32
CA LEU A 122 7.27 14.22 4.02
C LEU A 122 8.31 15.34 4.05
N TRP A 123 8.44 16.01 5.19
CA TRP A 123 9.19 17.25 5.31
C TRP A 123 10.44 17.09 6.17
N SER A 124 11.34 18.04 6.03
CA SER A 124 12.50 18.27 6.88
C SER A 124 12.79 19.77 6.94
N PRO A 125 13.67 20.22 7.85
CA PRO A 125 14.12 21.62 7.86
C PRO A 125 14.74 22.09 6.53
N LYS A 126 15.19 21.15 5.68
CA LYS A 126 15.83 21.42 4.38
C LYS A 126 14.89 21.23 3.17
N GLY A 127 13.58 21.09 3.37
CA GLY A 127 12.60 20.86 2.31
C GLY A 127 11.92 19.49 2.43
N LEU A 128 11.89 18.69 1.37
CA LEU A 128 11.43 17.29 1.44
C LEU A 128 12.39 16.44 2.27
N SER A 129 11.86 15.41 2.94
CA SER A 129 12.65 14.47 3.73
C SER A 129 13.60 13.63 2.88
N THR A 130 14.61 13.03 3.51
CA THR A 130 15.55 12.12 2.82
C THR A 130 14.85 10.91 2.21
N ALA A 131 13.84 10.36 2.90
CA ALA A 131 13.06 9.23 2.42
C ALA A 131 12.28 9.59 1.15
N VAL A 132 11.58 10.74 1.17
CA VAL A 132 10.90 11.27 -0.03
C VAL A 132 11.89 11.49 -1.17
N ASN A 133 13.04 12.11 -0.92
CA ASN A 133 14.01 12.39 -1.98
C ASN A 133 14.57 11.14 -2.67
N LYS A 134 14.74 10.04 -1.92
CA LYS A 134 15.13 8.72 -2.45
C LYS A 134 14.00 8.07 -3.26
N ALA A 135 12.74 8.31 -2.89
CA ALA A 135 11.56 7.88 -3.63
C ALA A 135 11.26 8.84 -4.80
N THR A 136 12.09 8.81 -5.86
CA THR A 136 12.05 9.77 -6.99
C THR A 136 10.64 10.08 -7.52
N SER A 137 9.80 9.06 -7.71
CA SER A 137 8.43 9.25 -8.18
C SER A 137 7.55 10.01 -7.17
N LEU A 138 7.61 9.66 -5.89
CA LEU A 138 6.88 10.36 -4.82
C LEU A 138 7.39 11.80 -4.65
N ARG A 139 8.71 12.00 -4.72
CA ARG A 139 9.33 13.33 -4.70
C ARG A 139 8.73 14.25 -5.76
N ASN A 140 8.70 13.80 -7.01
CA ASN A 140 8.21 14.60 -8.12
C ASN A 140 6.67 14.77 -8.04
N PHE A 141 5.95 13.78 -7.53
CA PHE A 141 4.51 13.89 -7.29
C PHE A 141 4.18 14.95 -6.23
N ILE A 142 4.90 14.98 -5.10
CA ILE A 142 4.71 16.01 -4.07
C ILE A 142 5.04 17.39 -4.62
N LYS A 143 6.13 17.53 -5.39
CA LYS A 143 6.46 18.79 -6.07
C LYS A 143 5.36 19.22 -7.04
N MET A 144 4.80 18.29 -7.81
CA MET A 144 3.66 18.56 -8.69
C MET A 144 2.45 19.07 -7.89
N LEU A 145 2.13 18.45 -6.75
CA LEU A 145 1.01 18.87 -5.91
C LEU A 145 1.21 20.28 -5.33
N LEU A 146 2.44 20.61 -4.90
CA LEU A 146 2.79 21.97 -4.44
C LEU A 146 2.62 23.01 -5.57
N VAL A 147 3.01 22.65 -6.81
CA VAL A 147 2.77 23.50 -7.98
C VAL A 147 1.26 23.62 -8.29
N ALA A 148 0.51 22.52 -8.20
CA ALA A 148 -0.93 22.50 -8.47
C ALA A 148 -1.73 23.39 -7.51
N ARG A 149 -1.33 23.41 -6.24
CA ARG A 149 -1.88 24.28 -5.20
C ARG A 149 -1.47 25.75 -5.34
N GLY A 150 -0.38 26.01 -6.07
CA GLY A 150 0.22 27.34 -6.20
C GLY A 150 1.17 27.71 -5.06
N ASP A 151 1.47 26.78 -4.14
CA ASP A 151 2.49 26.96 -3.10
C ASP A 151 3.88 27.15 -3.72
N LEU A 152 4.11 26.51 -4.87
CA LEU A 152 5.31 26.68 -5.69
C LEU A 152 4.95 27.07 -7.13
N GLN A 153 5.89 27.69 -7.81
CA GLN A 153 5.78 28.09 -9.22
C GLN A 153 6.98 27.50 -10.00
N ALA A 154 7.82 28.35 -10.59
CA ALA A 154 8.99 27.90 -11.34
C ALA A 154 10.09 27.27 -10.46
N ASP A 155 10.28 27.79 -9.23
CA ASP A 155 11.28 27.26 -8.30
C ASP A 155 10.70 26.12 -7.45
N VAL A 156 11.07 24.89 -7.79
CA VAL A 156 10.69 23.65 -7.08
C VAL A 156 11.87 23.01 -6.34
N THR A 157 12.86 23.83 -5.96
CA THR A 157 14.08 23.37 -5.27
C THR A 157 13.83 23.07 -3.77
N GLN A 158 14.76 22.33 -3.16
CA GLN A 158 14.70 22.04 -1.72
C GLN A 158 14.69 23.31 -0.84
N PRO A 159 15.50 24.35 -1.12
CA PRO A 159 15.40 25.64 -0.42
C PRO A 159 14.04 26.32 -0.56
N ALA A 160 13.39 26.26 -1.74
CA ALA A 160 12.05 26.80 -1.91
C ALA A 160 11.03 26.06 -1.04
N ILE A 161 11.07 24.72 -1.06
CA ILE A 161 10.21 23.87 -0.22
C ILE A 161 10.47 24.11 1.26
N ALA A 162 11.73 24.33 1.67
CA ALA A 162 12.09 24.60 3.07
C ALA A 162 11.39 25.86 3.60
N ARG A 163 11.29 26.92 2.78
CA ARG A 163 10.68 28.21 3.14
C ARG A 163 9.15 28.20 3.25
N LEU A 164 8.47 27.18 2.70
CA LEU A 164 7.01 27.08 2.78
C LEU A 164 6.55 26.96 4.24
N ASP A 165 5.47 27.65 4.60
CA ASP A 165 4.69 27.28 5.77
C ASP A 165 3.97 25.96 5.49
N LYS A 166 4.14 24.99 6.41
CA LYS A 166 3.62 23.63 6.30
C LYS A 166 2.57 23.35 7.36
N SER A 167 2.17 24.36 8.15
CA SER A 167 1.20 24.23 9.24
C SER A 167 -0.16 23.72 8.78
N THR A 168 -0.52 24.00 7.52
CA THR A 168 -1.77 23.56 6.86
C THR A 168 -1.55 22.39 5.90
N LEU A 169 -0.36 21.78 5.87
CA LEU A 169 -0.03 20.68 4.98
C LEU A 169 0.07 19.36 5.73
N ILE A 170 -0.28 18.26 5.08
CA ILE A 170 -0.08 16.90 5.62
C ILE A 170 1.40 16.65 5.93
N HIS A 171 1.70 15.88 6.96
CA HIS A 171 3.07 15.69 7.45
C HIS A 171 3.70 14.35 7.03
N SER A 172 2.89 13.31 6.79
CA SER A 172 3.39 11.96 6.46
C SER A 172 2.86 11.41 5.14
N ALA A 173 3.59 10.47 4.54
CA ALA A 173 3.13 9.76 3.35
C ALA A 173 1.84 8.98 3.63
N LYS A 174 1.67 8.43 4.83
CA LYS A 174 0.41 7.79 5.24
C LYS A 174 -0.78 8.75 5.11
N GLN A 175 -0.65 9.99 5.59
CA GLN A 175 -1.71 10.99 5.44
C GLN A 175 -1.99 11.32 3.97
N LEU A 176 -0.95 11.40 3.13
CA LEU A 176 -1.11 11.63 1.68
C LEU A 176 -1.95 10.53 1.03
N PHE A 177 -1.57 9.27 1.23
CA PHE A 177 -2.25 8.15 0.57
C PHE A 177 -3.64 7.89 1.15
N VAL A 178 -3.84 8.10 2.45
CA VAL A 178 -5.19 8.10 3.05
C VAL A 178 -6.05 9.21 2.45
N LYS A 179 -5.52 10.42 2.25
CA LYS A 179 -6.25 11.51 1.59
C LYS A 179 -6.55 11.20 0.12
N MET A 180 -5.63 10.59 -0.62
CA MET A 180 -5.88 10.10 -1.98
C MET A 180 -7.03 9.10 -2.02
N MET A 181 -7.04 8.11 -1.12
CA MET A 181 -8.13 7.15 -1.02
C MET A 181 -9.45 7.83 -0.61
N GLY A 182 -9.41 8.79 0.31
CA GLY A 182 -10.58 9.60 0.69
C GLY A 182 -11.16 10.44 -0.46
N GLN A 183 -10.34 10.82 -1.44
CA GLN A 183 -10.78 11.43 -2.71
C GLN A 183 -11.28 10.39 -3.73
N GLY A 184 -11.46 9.13 -3.31
CA GLY A 184 -11.97 8.04 -4.14
C GLY A 184 -10.95 7.42 -5.09
N ILE A 185 -9.65 7.56 -4.82
CA ILE A 185 -8.59 6.95 -5.65
C ILE A 185 -8.22 5.57 -5.09
N LEU A 186 -8.65 4.51 -5.78
CA LEU A 186 -8.20 3.14 -5.52
C LEU A 186 -6.75 2.96 -6.01
N LEU A 187 -5.84 2.60 -5.11
CA LEU A 187 -4.41 2.43 -5.40
C LEU A 187 -4.10 0.96 -5.75
N LEU A 188 -4.35 0.56 -6.99
CA LEU A 188 -4.34 -0.86 -7.40
C LEU A 188 -3.13 -1.19 -8.27
N ASN A 189 -2.39 -2.27 -7.98
CA ASN A 189 -1.37 -2.76 -8.91
C ASN A 189 -1.99 -3.70 -9.95
N ALA A 190 -1.46 -3.70 -11.18
CA ALA A 190 -1.87 -4.64 -12.23
C ALA A 190 -1.44 -6.10 -11.92
N SER A 191 -0.32 -6.27 -11.23
CA SER A 191 0.04 -7.50 -10.52
C SER A 191 0.00 -7.23 -9.02
N LEU A 192 -0.76 -8.00 -8.24
CA LEU A 192 -0.83 -7.81 -6.79
C LEU A 192 0.34 -8.45 -6.02
N VAL A 193 1.23 -9.14 -6.74
CA VAL A 193 2.35 -9.89 -6.17
C VAL A 193 3.67 -9.48 -6.83
N TYR A 194 4.72 -9.45 -6.03
CA TYR A 194 6.10 -9.32 -6.47
C TYR A 194 6.97 -10.45 -5.91
N SER A 195 7.73 -11.11 -6.77
CA SER A 195 8.92 -11.89 -6.39
C SER A 195 10.06 -11.53 -7.33
N LYS A 196 11.29 -11.53 -6.79
CA LYS A 196 12.49 -11.16 -7.55
C LYS A 196 12.61 -12.03 -8.81
N GLY A 197 12.82 -11.40 -9.97
CA GLY A 197 12.95 -12.07 -11.26
C GLY A 197 11.64 -12.57 -11.89
N ASN A 198 10.49 -12.47 -11.19
CA ASN A 198 9.22 -13.07 -11.61
C ASN A 198 8.11 -12.06 -11.96
N VAL A 199 8.42 -10.75 -12.07
CA VAL A 199 7.41 -9.71 -12.36
C VAL A 199 6.58 -10.02 -13.62
N PRO A 200 7.17 -10.38 -14.79
CA PRO A 200 6.38 -10.74 -15.98
C PRO A 200 5.56 -12.03 -15.82
N TYR A 201 5.98 -12.94 -14.95
CA TYR A 201 5.22 -14.14 -14.62
C TYR A 201 3.97 -13.78 -13.80
N HIS A 202 4.14 -13.04 -12.71
CA HIS A 202 3.00 -12.62 -11.89
C HIS A 202 2.02 -11.74 -12.66
N ALA A 203 2.50 -10.81 -13.48
CA ALA A 203 1.64 -9.97 -14.33
C ALA A 203 0.75 -10.82 -15.27
N ARG A 204 1.29 -11.89 -15.88
CA ARG A 204 0.48 -12.82 -16.69
C ARG A 204 -0.55 -13.57 -15.85
N CYS A 205 -0.17 -14.04 -14.66
CA CYS A 205 -1.07 -14.74 -13.75
C CYS A 205 -2.21 -13.85 -13.22
N TRP A 206 -1.96 -12.56 -13.01
CA TRP A 206 -2.96 -11.58 -12.54
C TRP A 206 -3.82 -10.96 -13.65
N LYS A 207 -3.43 -11.11 -14.93
CA LYS A 207 -4.20 -10.58 -16.06
C LYS A 207 -5.67 -11.04 -16.10
N PRO A 208 -6.02 -12.33 -15.87
CA PRO A 208 -7.41 -12.76 -15.84
C PRO A 208 -8.24 -12.11 -14.73
N PHE A 209 -7.65 -11.95 -13.53
CA PHE A 209 -8.28 -11.23 -12.42
C PHE A 209 -8.58 -9.80 -12.80
N MET A 210 -7.58 -9.05 -13.29
CA MET A 210 -7.76 -7.66 -13.70
C MET A 210 -8.78 -7.51 -14.82
N SER A 211 -8.78 -8.44 -15.78
CA SER A 211 -9.76 -8.47 -16.87
C SER A 211 -11.18 -8.62 -16.35
N SER A 212 -11.43 -9.61 -15.49
CA SER A 212 -12.75 -9.88 -14.90
C SER A 212 -13.20 -8.74 -14.00
N LEU A 213 -12.29 -8.19 -13.18
CA LEU A 213 -12.59 -7.04 -12.33
C LEU A 213 -13.07 -5.84 -13.15
N PHE A 214 -12.39 -5.50 -14.24
CA PHE A 214 -12.79 -4.39 -15.10
C PHE A 214 -14.08 -4.66 -15.87
N ASP A 215 -14.33 -5.89 -16.32
CA ASP A 215 -15.61 -6.26 -16.96
C ASP A 215 -16.79 -6.08 -15.98
N GLN A 216 -16.61 -6.51 -14.73
CA GLN A 216 -17.62 -6.34 -13.68
C GLN A 216 -17.85 -4.86 -13.34
N LEU A 217 -16.77 -4.09 -13.21
CA LEU A 217 -16.86 -2.65 -12.93
C LEU A 217 -17.54 -1.86 -14.05
N MET A 218 -17.32 -2.24 -15.31
CA MET A 218 -18.01 -1.64 -16.45
C MET A 218 -19.53 -1.80 -16.38
N LEU A 219 -20.01 -2.89 -15.78
CA LEU A 219 -21.45 -3.15 -15.61
C LEU A 219 -22.01 -2.45 -14.36
N ILE A 220 -21.28 -2.51 -13.25
CA ILE A 220 -21.80 -2.10 -11.93
C ILE A 220 -21.54 -0.61 -11.65
N LYS A 221 -20.40 -0.09 -12.09
CA LYS A 221 -19.98 1.30 -11.83
C LYS A 221 -19.16 1.87 -13.02
N PRO A 222 -19.78 2.02 -14.22
CA PRO A 222 -19.10 2.49 -15.43
C PRO A 222 -18.55 3.93 -15.34
N SER A 223 -18.89 4.66 -14.28
CA SER A 223 -18.38 6.00 -14.02
C SER A 223 -16.92 6.02 -13.53
N ILE A 224 -16.38 4.89 -13.04
CA ILE A 224 -14.99 4.79 -12.60
C ILE A 224 -14.03 5.12 -13.75
N GLN A 225 -13.00 5.90 -13.44
CA GLN A 225 -11.98 6.30 -14.41
C GLN A 225 -10.59 5.77 -14.06
N LEU A 226 -9.80 5.43 -15.07
CA LEU A 226 -8.41 5.01 -14.90
C LEU A 226 -7.45 6.21 -14.85
N ILE A 227 -6.49 6.14 -13.93
CA ILE A 227 -5.29 6.99 -13.89
C ILE A 227 -4.10 6.10 -14.30
N LEU A 228 -3.55 6.36 -15.48
CA LEU A 228 -2.51 5.56 -16.12
C LEU A 228 -1.22 6.37 -16.26
N LEU A 229 -0.21 6.06 -15.45
CA LEU A 229 1.05 6.78 -15.41
C LEU A 229 2.19 5.94 -16.00
N GLY A 230 2.78 6.39 -17.11
CA GLY A 230 3.86 5.68 -17.79
C GLY A 230 3.42 4.43 -18.55
N ASN A 231 4.22 3.37 -18.49
CA ASN A 231 4.03 2.18 -19.35
C ASN A 231 2.81 1.31 -18.97
N VAL A 232 2.22 1.51 -17.79
CA VAL A 232 0.99 0.80 -17.40
C VAL A 232 -0.16 1.05 -18.39
N ALA A 233 -0.17 2.23 -19.05
CA ALA A 233 -1.15 2.56 -20.08
C ALA A 233 -1.14 1.60 -21.28
N LYS A 234 0.00 0.95 -21.56
CA LYS A 234 0.14 -0.02 -22.66
C LYS A 234 -0.36 -1.42 -22.30
N GLN A 235 -0.51 -1.70 -21.00
CA GLN A 235 -0.81 -3.04 -20.48
C GLN A 235 -2.30 -3.24 -20.20
N VAL A 236 -3.07 -2.16 -20.16
CA VAL A 236 -4.48 -2.16 -19.79
C VAL A 236 -5.35 -2.05 -21.04
N PRO A 237 -6.36 -2.92 -21.23
CA PRO A 237 -7.33 -2.79 -22.31
C PRO A 237 -8.14 -1.51 -22.10
N LEU A 238 -7.84 -0.47 -22.89
CA LEU A 238 -8.43 0.87 -22.78
C LEU A 238 -9.93 0.93 -23.15
N ASN A 239 -10.50 -0.18 -23.62
CA ASN A 239 -11.90 -0.29 -24.01
C ASN A 239 -12.84 -0.67 -22.86
N LYS A 240 -12.33 -1.00 -21.66
CA LYS A 240 -13.17 -1.49 -20.55
C LYS A 240 -13.67 -0.40 -19.61
N LEU A 241 -12.81 0.57 -19.29
CA LEU A 241 -13.14 1.69 -18.40
C LEU A 241 -12.68 3.00 -19.04
N LYS A 242 -13.39 4.08 -18.72
CA LYS A 242 -12.99 5.42 -19.17
C LYS A 242 -11.61 5.76 -18.60
N VAL A 243 -10.81 6.47 -19.37
CA VAL A 243 -9.49 6.93 -18.91
C VAL A 243 -9.59 8.39 -18.51
N GLY A 244 -9.41 8.67 -17.22
CA GLY A 244 -9.46 10.03 -16.68
C GLY A 244 -8.15 10.78 -16.85
N LEU A 245 -7.02 10.08 -16.68
CA LEU A 245 -5.69 10.65 -16.86
C LEU A 245 -4.74 9.64 -17.51
N VAL A 246 -4.03 10.08 -18.55
CA VAL A 246 -2.80 9.43 -19.06
C VAL A 246 -1.69 10.46 -19.04
N ALA A 247 -0.56 10.13 -18.45
CA ALA A 247 0.62 11.00 -18.40
C ALA A 247 1.91 10.18 -18.33
N GLU A 248 3.07 10.85 -18.44
CA GLU A 248 4.35 10.20 -18.16
C GLU A 248 4.42 9.68 -16.71
N HIS A 249 5.33 8.75 -16.47
CA HIS A 249 5.53 8.24 -15.11
C HIS A 249 6.08 9.34 -14.20
N PRO A 250 5.64 9.44 -12.92
CA PRO A 250 6.11 10.46 -11.98
C PRO A 250 7.61 10.41 -11.67
N TYR A 251 8.31 9.33 -12.05
CA TYR A 251 9.78 9.30 -12.02
C TYR A 251 10.42 10.43 -12.86
N ASN A 252 9.76 10.85 -13.94
CA ASN A 252 10.27 11.89 -14.84
C ASN A 252 10.10 13.29 -14.22
N VAL A 253 11.11 14.15 -14.38
CA VAL A 253 11.09 15.52 -13.84
C VAL A 253 10.01 16.37 -14.52
N SER A 254 9.70 16.11 -15.79
CA SER A 254 8.62 16.79 -16.54
C SER A 254 7.24 16.65 -15.87
N PHE A 255 7.04 15.60 -15.08
CA PHE A 255 5.78 15.35 -14.36
C PHE A 255 5.43 16.51 -13.41
N ILE A 256 6.43 17.20 -12.87
CA ILE A 256 6.27 18.31 -11.92
C ILE A 256 5.48 19.46 -12.57
N THR A 257 5.72 19.73 -13.84
CA THR A 257 5.16 20.88 -14.58
C THR A 257 4.16 20.46 -15.66
N ASN A 258 3.79 19.18 -15.71
CA ASN A 258 2.82 18.69 -16.68
C ASN A 258 1.43 19.29 -16.40
N LYS A 259 0.99 20.18 -17.30
CA LYS A 259 -0.28 20.93 -17.15
C LYS A 259 -1.51 20.03 -17.02
N ARG A 260 -1.54 18.87 -17.70
CA ARG A 260 -2.67 17.92 -17.61
C ARG A 260 -2.71 17.25 -16.24
N VAL A 261 -1.55 16.84 -15.73
CA VAL A 261 -1.43 16.25 -14.39
C VAL A 261 -1.82 17.27 -13.32
N ILE A 262 -1.30 18.50 -13.41
CA ILE A 262 -1.64 19.60 -12.50
C ILE A 262 -3.15 19.86 -12.51
N ALA A 263 -3.75 20.03 -13.70
CA ALA A 263 -5.18 20.30 -13.81
C ALA A 263 -6.04 19.17 -13.23
N PHE A 264 -5.60 17.92 -13.37
CA PHE A 264 -6.31 16.76 -12.84
C PHE A 264 -6.27 16.68 -11.31
N PHE A 265 -5.10 16.89 -10.69
CA PHE A 265 -4.94 16.76 -9.23
C PHE A 265 -5.26 18.04 -8.45
N LYS A 266 -5.24 19.22 -9.08
CA LYS A 266 -5.50 20.50 -8.43
C LYS A 266 -6.81 20.53 -7.62
N PRO A 267 -7.97 20.06 -8.14
CA PRO A 267 -9.23 20.12 -7.39
C PRO A 267 -9.26 19.22 -6.15
N MET A 268 -8.40 18.20 -6.08
CA MET A 268 -8.38 17.21 -4.98
C MET A 268 -7.63 17.70 -3.74
N ASP A 269 -6.82 18.75 -3.91
CA ASP A 269 -5.98 19.36 -2.88
C ASP A 269 -5.33 18.38 -1.89
N LEU A 270 -4.60 17.40 -2.45
CA LEU A 270 -4.10 16.23 -1.71
C LEU A 270 -3.09 16.55 -0.60
N LEU A 271 -2.51 17.76 -0.56
CA LEU A 271 -1.59 18.17 0.49
C LEU A 271 -2.27 18.91 1.64
N ALA A 272 -3.52 19.35 1.51
CA ALA A 272 -4.19 20.07 2.60
C ALA A 272 -4.37 19.18 3.83
N TYR A 273 -4.03 19.70 5.00
CA TYR A 273 -4.34 19.10 6.29
C TYR A 273 -5.60 19.73 6.86
N GLU A 274 -6.63 18.91 7.02
CA GLU A 274 -7.84 19.29 7.75
C GLU A 274 -7.67 18.86 9.21
N LYS A 275 -7.60 19.84 10.13
CA LYS A 275 -7.77 19.55 11.55
C LYS A 275 -9.24 19.19 11.75
N TYR A 276 -9.52 17.91 11.89
CA TYR A 276 -10.78 17.44 12.45
C TYR A 276 -10.86 17.79 13.93
#